data_AF-A0A7K8R816-F1
#
_entry.id   AF-A0A7K8R816-F1
#
_cell.length_a   1.000
_cell.length_b   1.000
_cell.length_c   1.000
_cell.angle_alpha   90.00
_cell.angle_beta   90.00
_cell.angle_gamma   90.00
#
_symmetry.space_group_name_H-M   'P 1'
#
loop_
_entity.id
_entity.type
_entity.pdbx_description
1 polymer ?
#
loop_
_entity_poly.entity_id
_entity_poly.type
_entity_poly.pdbx_seq_one_letter_code
_entity_poly.pdbx_strand_id
1 'polypeptide(L)' 'PLLLPPNAFAHLRRQAAALAALRPRMSDCCRHHSPLPCARRAWTDVLDGFCTDEFGVKTRQFHCCRRSGAA' A
#
# COMPACT_ATOMS: atom_id res chain seq x y z
N PRO A 1 0.24 13.22 6.91
CA PRO A 1 -0.17 13.18 5.47
C PRO A 1 1.05 13.37 4.56
N LEU A 2 1.24 12.51 3.56
CA LEU A 2 2.29 12.71 2.55
C LEU A 2 1.86 13.88 1.66
N LEU A 3 2.56 15.02 1.78
CA LEU A 3 2.27 16.23 1.02
C LEU A 3 2.85 16.08 -0.38
N LEU A 4 1.98 15.80 -1.34
CA LEU A 4 2.30 15.89 -2.75
C LEU A 4 1.85 17.24 -3.31
N PRO A 5 2.55 17.78 -4.32
CA PRO A 5 2.08 18.96 -5.05
C PRO A 5 0.64 18.77 -5.59
N PRO A 6 -0.17 19.84 -5.69
CA PRO A 6 -1.54 19.75 -6.21
C PRO A 6 -1.65 19.16 -7.62
N ASN A 7 -0.61 19.37 -8.45
CA ASN A 7 -0.47 18.88 -9.81
C ASN A 7 0.23 17.51 -9.90
N ALA A 8 0.41 16.81 -8.77
CA ALA A 8 1.00 15.48 -8.78
C ALA A 8 0.13 14.47 -9.55
N PHE A 9 0.79 13.57 -10.27
CA PHE A 9 0.12 12.50 -10.99
C PHE A 9 -0.79 11.68 -10.07
N ALA A 10 -1.97 11.32 -10.55
CA ALA A 10 -2.97 10.61 -9.76
C ALA A 10 -2.44 9.30 -9.14
N HIS A 11 -1.57 8.57 -9.85
CA HIS A 11 -0.96 7.34 -9.33
C HIS A 11 -0.03 7.60 -8.15
N LEU A 12 0.75 8.70 -8.16
CA LEU A 12 1.58 9.09 -7.01
C LEU A 12 0.72 9.43 -5.80
N ARG A 13 -0.43 10.09 -6.02
CA ARG A 13 -1.38 10.39 -4.94
C ARG A 13 -1.93 9.14 -4.28
N ARG A 14 -2.26 8.09 -5.05
CA ARG A 14 -2.70 6.81 -4.51
C ARG A 14 -1.59 6.06 -3.77
N GLN A 15 -0.37 6.06 -4.31
CA GLN A 15 0.80 5.50 -3.61
C GLN A 15 1.05 6.20 -2.26
N ALA A 16 0.99 7.54 -2.25
CA ALA A 16 1.13 8.32 -1.04
C ALA A 16 0.00 8.05 -0.03
N ALA A 17 -1.23 7.89 -0.49
CA ALA A 17 -2.35 7.51 0.36
C ALA A 17 -2.14 6.12 0.99
N ALA A 18 -1.69 5.12 0.21
CA ALA A 18 -1.38 3.79 0.70
C ALA A 18 -0.26 3.81 1.76
N LEU A 19 0.84 4.55 1.51
CA LEU A 19 1.92 4.71 2.48
C LEU A 19 1.47 5.45 3.75
N ALA A 20 0.59 6.45 3.61
CA ALA A 20 0.03 7.16 4.75
C ALA A 20 -0.84 6.24 5.63
N ALA A 21 -1.55 5.28 5.03
CA ALA A 21 -2.33 4.27 5.74
C ALA A 21 -1.45 3.17 6.38
N LEU A 22 -0.33 2.80 5.73
CA LEU A 22 0.60 1.80 6.23
C LEU A 22 1.41 2.27 7.44
N ARG A 23 1.91 3.51 7.40
CA ARG A 23 2.83 4.03 8.41
C ARG A 23 2.34 3.91 9.86
N PRO A 24 1.10 4.30 10.24
CA PRO A 24 0.62 4.12 11.61
C PRO A 24 0.55 2.65 12.00
N ARG A 25 0.03 1.77 11.12
CA ARG A 25 -0.04 0.31 11.38
C ARG A 25 1.34 -0.30 11.62
N MET A 26 2.34 0.13 10.85
CA MET A 26 3.72 -0.32 11.04
C MET A 26 4.28 0.15 12.39
N SER A 27 3.98 1.40 12.80
CA SER A 27 4.36 1.92 14.12
C SER A 27 3.71 1.15 15.25
N ASP A 28 2.45 0.71 15.09
CA ASP A 28 1.76 -0.13 16.07
C ASP A 28 2.39 -1.53 16.12
N CYS A 29 2.70 -2.13 14.96
CA CYS A 29 3.38 -3.42 14.87
C CYS A 29 4.74 -3.44 15.57
N CYS A 30 5.48 -2.33 15.59
CA CYS A 30 6.75 -2.22 16.33
C CYS A 30 6.58 -2.41 17.85
N ARG A 31 5.37 -2.21 18.39
CA ARG A 31 5.08 -2.33 19.83
C ARG A 31 4.59 -3.73 20.22
N HIS A 32 4.31 -4.60 19.24
CA HIS A 32 3.84 -5.96 19.49
C HIS A 32 5.00 -6.92 19.84
N HIS A 33 4.71 -7.96 20.63
CA HIS A 33 5.65 -9.04 20.92
C HIS A 33 6.13 -9.75 19.63
N SER A 34 5.28 -9.84 18.62
CA SER A 34 5.59 -10.47 17.33
C SER A 34 5.48 -9.45 16.19
N PRO A 35 6.50 -8.58 16.02
CA PRO A 35 6.43 -7.45 15.09
C PRO A 35 6.40 -7.90 13.62
N LEU A 36 7.10 -8.99 13.27
CA LEU A 36 7.21 -9.46 11.89
C LEU A 36 5.88 -9.98 11.31
N PRO A 37 5.13 -10.89 11.97
CA PRO A 37 3.80 -11.29 11.49
C PRO A 37 2.82 -10.13 11.38
N CYS A 38 2.84 -9.20 12.36
CA CYS A 38 2.00 -8.00 12.32
C CYS A 38 2.34 -7.12 11.10
N ALA A 39 3.62 -6.80 10.92
CA ALA A 39 4.10 -5.98 9.82
C ALA A 39 3.77 -6.60 8.46
N ARG A 40 3.95 -7.92 8.32
CA ARG A 40 3.61 -8.65 7.09
C ARG A 40 2.13 -8.54 6.77
N ARG A 41 1.26 -8.76 7.75
CA ARG A 41 -0.19 -8.62 7.56
C ARG A 41 -0.57 -7.19 7.19
N ALA A 42 -0.09 -6.20 7.95
CA ALA A 42 -0.37 -4.79 7.68
C ALA A 42 0.12 -4.34 6.28
N TRP A 43 1.27 -4.86 5.84
CA TRP A 43 1.79 -4.63 4.49
C TRP A 43 0.88 -5.23 3.42
N THR A 44 0.53 -6.52 3.54
CA THR A 44 -0.32 -7.21 2.57
C THR A 44 -1.71 -6.57 2.48
N ASP A 45 -2.35 -6.26 3.62
CA ASP A 45 -3.68 -5.63 3.65
C ASP A 45 -3.68 -4.27 2.92
N VAL A 46 -2.63 -3.46 3.08
CA VAL A 46 -2.49 -2.17 2.37
C VAL A 46 -2.22 -2.37 0.89
N LEU A 47 -1.34 -3.32 0.55
CA LEU A 47 -0.97 -3.60 -0.84
C LEU A 47 -2.18 -4.10 -1.63
N ASP A 48 -2.98 -5.01 -1.06
CA ASP A 48 -4.19 -5.53 -1.69
C ASP A 48 -5.19 -4.40 -1.98
N GLY A 49 -5.45 -3.52 -1.01
CA GLY A 49 -6.32 -2.35 -1.20
C GLY A 49 -5.79 -1.40 -2.29
N PHE A 50 -4.50 -1.08 -2.27
CA PHE A 50 -3.87 -0.26 -3.30
C PHE A 50 -4.01 -0.90 -4.69
N CYS A 51 -3.82 -2.21 -4.79
CA CYS A 51 -3.97 -2.92 -6.04
C CYS A 51 -5.42 -2.92 -6.52
N THR A 52 -6.41 -3.15 -5.66
CA THR A 52 -7.84 -3.03 -6.00
C THR A 52 -8.17 -1.65 -6.57
N ASP A 53 -7.67 -0.59 -5.94
CA ASP A 53 -7.86 0.79 -6.40
C ASP A 53 -7.20 1.03 -7.77
N GLU A 54 -5.97 0.52 -7.99
CA GLU A 54 -5.27 0.63 -9.27
C GLU A 54 -5.91 -0.21 -10.38
N PHE A 55 -6.52 -1.35 -10.07
CA PHE A 55 -7.28 -2.15 -11.06
C PHE A 55 -8.53 -1.41 -11.55
N GLY A 56 -9.14 -0.56 -10.70
CA GLY A 56 -10.31 0.24 -11.04
C GLY A 56 -10.02 1.41 -12.00
N VAL A 57 -8.74 1.74 -12.22
CA VAL A 57 -8.33 2.84 -13.10
C VAL A 57 -7.58 2.31 -14.33
N LYS A 58 -7.67 3.06 -15.44
CA LYS A 58 -6.97 2.74 -16.71
C LYS A 58 -5.47 3.05 -16.66
N THR A 59 -4.78 2.73 -15.57
CA THR A 59 -3.33 2.84 -15.46
C THR A 59 -2.68 1.51 -15.83
N ARG A 60 -1.43 1.57 -16.34
CA ARG A 60 -0.63 0.35 -16.51
C ARG A 60 -0.44 -0.28 -15.13
N GLN A 61 -0.86 -1.52 -14.98
CA GLN A 61 -0.79 -2.20 -13.70
C GLN A 61 0.65 -2.34 -13.21
N PHE A 62 0.85 -2.08 -11.91
CA PHE A 62 2.12 -2.32 -11.25
C PHE A 62 2.44 -3.81 -11.19
N HIS A 63 3.72 -4.16 -11.34
CA HIS A 63 4.16 -5.55 -11.26
C HIS A 63 3.76 -6.23 -9.95
N CYS A 64 3.85 -5.51 -8.81
CA CYS A 64 3.45 -6.01 -7.50
C CYS A 64 1.95 -6.34 -7.38
N CYS A 65 1.11 -5.74 -8.23
CA CYS A 65 -0.32 -6.00 -8.28
C CYS A 65 -0.69 -7.09 -9.28
N ARG A 66 0.25 -7.48 -10.16
CA ARG A 66 0.06 -8.67 -10.97
C ARG A 66 0.08 -9.83 -9.99
N ARG A 67 -1.06 -10.51 -9.86
CA ARG A 67 -1.13 -11.81 -9.19
C ARG A 67 -0.27 -12.77 -10.01
N SER A 68 1.04 -12.75 -9.81
CA SER A 68 1.86 -13.95 -9.98
C SER A 68 1.28 -14.89 -8.95
N GLY A 69 0.32 -15.71 -9.38
CA GLY A 69 -0.18 -16.80 -8.56
C GLY A 69 1.05 -17.58 -8.10
N ALA A 70 1.31 -17.53 -6.80
CA ALA A 70 1.80 -18.70 -6.13
C ALA A 70 0.81 -19.81 -6.49
N ALA A 71 1.23 -20.69 -7.40
CA ALA A 71 0.83 -22.07 -7.45
C ALA A 71 2.09 -22.87 -7.09
#